data_AF-A0A557PBF2-F1
#
_entry.id   AF-A0A557PBF2-F1
#
_cell.length_a   1.000
_cell.length_b   1.000
_cell.length_c   1.000
_cell.angle_alpha   90.00
_cell.angle_beta   90.00
_cell.angle_gamma   90.00
#
_symmetry.space_group_name_H-M   'P 1'
#
loop_
_entity.id
_entity.type
_entity.pdbx_description
1 polymer ?
#
loop_
_entity_poly.entity_id
_entity_poly.type
_entity_poly.pdbx_seq_one_letter_code
_entity_poly.pdbx_strand_id
1 'polypeptide(L)'
;MQLNLCCDTPSQQAQLDEIAARWQLSHQPDSVFALVLTEQRLELRKLDEPKLGAIYVDLAGGAVAHRRKFGGGKGQAIAKAAGLNKGATPSVLDATAGLGRDAFVLASLGCKVQMVERNPVVAALLDDGLIRAKQDAEIGEWVSERMSLLHASSHDALQRLMVQSDFVQPDVVYLDPMYPHPENKKKSALVKKEMRVFQSLVGADNDADRLLEPALQLATKRVVVKRPDYAPWLNQQKPSMAIETKKNRFDVYVLNSMVTQS
;
A
#
# COMPACT_ATOMS: atom_id res chain seq x y z
N MET A 1 -4.35 9.04 16.21
CA MET A 1 -5.68 8.48 15.84
C MET A 1 -6.26 7.77 17.06
N GLN A 2 -7.57 7.86 17.31
CA GLN A 2 -8.21 7.24 18.47
C GLN A 2 -8.95 5.96 18.06
N LEU A 3 -8.69 4.86 18.76
CA LEU A 3 -9.35 3.56 18.56
C LEU A 3 -9.18 2.66 19.78
N ASN A 4 -9.93 1.56 19.84
CA ASN A 4 -9.78 0.61 20.93
C ASN A 4 -8.46 -0.15 20.76
N LEU A 5 -7.57 -0.08 21.75
CA LEU A 5 -6.28 -0.78 21.75
C LEU A 5 -6.37 -1.96 22.70
N CYS A 6 -6.23 -3.18 22.17
CA CYS A 6 -6.36 -4.41 22.94
C CYS A 6 -5.11 -5.26 22.82
N CYS A 7 -4.76 -5.96 23.90
CA CYS A 7 -3.73 -6.99 23.91
C CYS A 7 -4.38 -8.30 24.35
N ASP A 8 -4.36 -9.33 23.50
CA ASP A 8 -4.95 -10.64 23.85
C ASP A 8 -4.08 -11.35 24.92
N THR A 9 -2.80 -10.98 25.01
CA THR A 9 -1.84 -11.54 25.97
C THR A 9 -1.27 -10.45 26.89
N PRO A 10 -1.57 -10.45 28.20
CA PRO A 10 -1.12 -9.40 29.12
C PRO A 10 0.40 -9.17 29.15
N SER A 11 1.21 -10.20 28.89
CA SER A 11 2.67 -10.09 28.83
C SER A 11 3.20 -9.25 27.66
N GLN A 12 2.38 -9.03 26.63
CA GLN A 12 2.71 -8.21 25.45
C GLN A 12 2.20 -6.76 25.56
N GLN A 13 1.62 -6.36 26.71
CA GLN A 13 1.06 -5.01 26.86
C GLN A 13 2.09 -3.91 26.60
N ALA A 14 3.33 -4.08 27.09
CA ALA A 14 4.40 -3.12 26.85
C ALA A 14 4.70 -2.94 25.35
N GLN A 15 4.64 -4.03 24.57
CA GLN A 15 4.82 -3.98 23.11
C GLN A 15 3.66 -3.21 22.44
N LEU A 16 2.42 -3.40 22.89
CA LEU A 16 1.28 -2.64 22.38
C LEU A 16 1.44 -1.14 22.70
N ASP A 17 1.93 -0.79 23.89
CA ASP A 17 2.18 0.60 24.30
C ASP A 17 3.27 1.25 23.44
N GLU A 18 4.35 0.52 23.12
CA GLU A 18 5.40 0.97 22.19
C GLU A 18 4.85 1.20 20.78
N ILE A 19 4.02 0.28 20.26
CA ILE A 19 3.33 0.45 18.97
C ILE A 19 2.45 1.69 19.02
N ALA A 20 1.65 1.86 20.07
CA ALA A 20 0.76 3.00 20.22
C ALA A 20 1.53 4.33 20.25
N ALA A 21 2.64 4.38 20.99
CA ALA A 21 3.51 5.56 21.06
C ALA A 21 4.15 5.88 19.70
N ARG A 22 4.74 4.87 19.04
CA ARG A 22 5.40 5.02 17.73
C ARG A 22 4.44 5.57 16.67
N TRP A 23 3.20 5.08 16.65
CA TRP A 23 2.20 5.42 15.63
C TRP A 23 1.22 6.51 16.10
N GLN A 24 1.45 7.14 17.26
CA GLN A 24 0.59 8.20 17.81
C GLN A 24 -0.89 7.78 17.89
N LEU A 25 -1.10 6.56 18.39
CA LEU A 25 -2.42 5.98 18.63
C LEU A 25 -2.83 6.24 20.08
N SER A 26 -4.12 6.49 20.30
CA SER A 26 -4.66 6.70 21.63
C SER A 26 -5.84 5.76 21.86
N HIS A 27 -5.86 5.14 23.04
CA HIS A 27 -6.89 4.19 23.43
C HIS A 27 -8.25 4.88 23.59
N GLN A 28 -9.27 4.36 22.92
CA GLN A 28 -10.67 4.78 23.04
C GLN A 28 -11.56 3.52 23.12
N PRO A 29 -12.03 3.13 24.32
CA PRO A 29 -12.76 1.88 24.53
C PRO A 29 -14.02 1.73 23.65
N ASP A 30 -14.74 2.83 23.45
CA ASP A 30 -16.03 2.86 22.73
C ASP A 30 -15.87 2.94 21.20
N SER A 31 -14.64 2.92 20.68
CA SER A 31 -14.40 2.91 19.24
C SER A 31 -14.94 1.62 18.61
N VAL A 32 -15.63 1.76 17.48
CA VAL A 32 -16.09 0.62 16.66
C VAL A 32 -14.94 -0.16 16.01
N PHE A 33 -13.73 0.40 15.98
CA PHE A 33 -12.51 -0.29 15.58
C PHE A 33 -11.65 -0.63 16.78
N ALA A 34 -11.13 -1.85 16.77
CA ALA A 34 -10.09 -2.30 17.69
C ALA A 34 -8.82 -2.70 16.93
N LEU A 35 -7.68 -2.19 17.37
CA LEU A 35 -6.36 -2.68 16.98
C LEU A 35 -5.89 -3.63 18.09
N VAL A 36 -5.72 -4.89 17.73
CA VAL A 36 -5.48 -5.97 18.67
C VAL A 36 -4.09 -6.56 18.42
N LEU A 37 -3.25 -6.53 19.45
CA LEU A 37 -2.01 -7.30 19.48
C LEU A 37 -2.34 -8.71 19.99
N THR A 38 -2.18 -9.69 19.10
CA THR A 38 -2.29 -11.12 19.41
C THR A 38 -0.90 -11.70 19.64
N GLU A 39 -0.82 -12.94 20.12
CA GLU A 39 0.45 -13.66 20.22
C GLU A 39 1.24 -13.71 18.91
N GLN A 40 0.56 -13.68 17.78
CA GLN A 40 1.16 -13.91 16.46
C GLN A 40 1.38 -12.64 15.64
N ARG A 41 0.60 -11.58 15.88
CA ARG A 41 0.50 -10.42 14.98
C ARG A 41 -0.33 -9.28 15.54
N LEU A 42 -0.20 -8.13 14.92
CA LEU A 42 -1.14 -7.02 15.01
C LEU A 42 -2.29 -7.17 14.00
N GLU A 43 -3.54 -6.99 14.44
CA GLU A 43 -4.71 -7.07 13.57
C GLU A 43 -5.79 -6.04 13.91
N LEU A 44 -6.58 -5.65 12.91
CA LEU A 44 -7.70 -4.73 13.02
C LEU A 44 -9.02 -5.50 13.02
N ARG A 45 -9.90 -5.18 13.97
CA ARG A 45 -11.25 -5.74 14.11
C ARG A 45 -12.28 -4.61 14.05
N LYS A 46 -13.40 -4.85 13.38
CA LYS A 46 -14.58 -3.97 13.38
C LYS A 46 -15.63 -4.55 14.34
N LEU A 47 -15.74 -3.97 15.53
CA LEU A 47 -16.43 -4.54 16.69
C LEU A 47 -17.96 -4.62 16.51
N ASP A 48 -18.55 -3.69 15.78
CA ASP A 48 -19.98 -3.67 15.42
C ASP A 48 -20.33 -4.63 14.26
N GLU A 49 -19.33 -5.23 13.60
CA GLU A 49 -19.51 -6.20 12.52
C GLU A 49 -18.56 -7.42 12.64
N PRO A 50 -18.64 -8.23 13.71
CA PRO A 50 -17.67 -9.28 14.01
C PRO A 50 -17.56 -10.37 12.92
N LYS A 51 -18.62 -10.58 12.12
CA LYS A 51 -18.63 -11.53 10.99
C LYS A 51 -17.69 -11.15 9.83
N LEU A 52 -17.18 -9.91 9.82
CA LEU A 52 -16.16 -9.47 8.86
C LEU A 52 -14.79 -10.09 9.16
N GLY A 53 -14.55 -10.51 10.40
CA GLY A 53 -13.28 -11.07 10.84
C GLY A 53 -12.20 -9.99 11.06
N ALA A 54 -11.00 -10.46 11.36
CA ALA A 54 -9.83 -9.61 11.57
C ALA A 54 -9.08 -9.36 10.25
N ILE A 55 -8.36 -8.25 10.22
CA ILE A 55 -7.56 -7.79 9.10
C ILE A 55 -6.13 -7.58 9.56
N TYR A 56 -5.19 -8.17 8.85
CA TYR A 56 -3.76 -8.05 9.13
C TYR A 56 -2.99 -8.14 7.83
N VAL A 57 -1.72 -7.72 7.85
CA VAL A 57 -0.84 -7.81 6.68
C VAL A 57 -0.10 -9.14 6.72
N ASP A 58 -0.35 -10.02 5.76
CA ASP A 58 0.41 -11.26 5.56
C ASP A 58 1.09 -11.23 4.19
N LEU A 59 2.41 -11.06 4.20
CA LEU A 59 3.22 -11.04 2.98
C LEU A 59 3.89 -12.40 2.71
N ALA A 60 3.97 -13.28 3.71
CA ALA A 60 4.63 -14.58 3.61
C ALA A 60 3.66 -15.70 3.21
N GLY A 61 2.39 -15.58 3.59
CA GLY A 61 1.35 -16.59 3.38
C GLY A 61 0.15 -16.16 2.53
N GLY A 62 -0.88 -17.00 2.57
CA GLY A 62 -2.21 -16.72 2.04
C GLY A 62 -2.27 -16.27 0.57
N ALA A 63 -3.15 -15.29 0.30
CA ALA A 63 -3.39 -14.78 -1.04
C ALA A 63 -2.17 -14.06 -1.65
N VAL A 64 -1.31 -13.46 -0.81
CA VAL A 64 -0.12 -12.75 -1.26
C VAL A 64 0.95 -13.74 -1.73
N ALA A 65 1.22 -14.79 -0.96
CA ALA A 65 2.12 -15.86 -1.37
C ALA A 65 1.64 -16.58 -2.64
N HIS A 66 0.34 -16.85 -2.73
CA HIS A 66 -0.24 -17.43 -3.95
C HIS A 66 -0.06 -16.50 -5.15
N ARG A 67 -0.31 -15.20 -5.02
CA ARG A 67 -0.10 -14.23 -6.10
C ARG A 67 1.38 -14.10 -6.48
N ARG A 68 2.31 -14.21 -5.52
CA ARG A 68 3.76 -14.25 -5.80
C ARG A 68 4.12 -15.45 -6.68
N LYS A 69 3.68 -16.65 -6.31
CA LYS A 69 4.03 -17.91 -7.00
C LYS A 69 3.28 -18.09 -8.33
N PHE A 70 2.02 -17.71 -8.40
CA PHE A 70 1.13 -18.04 -9.53
C PHE A 70 0.45 -16.84 -10.19
N GLY A 71 0.74 -15.61 -9.75
CA GLY A 71 0.10 -14.40 -10.29
C GLY A 71 0.57 -13.99 -11.69
N GLY A 72 1.54 -14.72 -12.28
CA GLY A 72 2.05 -14.45 -13.63
C GLY A 72 3.34 -13.63 -13.67
N GLY A 73 3.98 -13.39 -12.53
CA GLY A 73 5.31 -12.77 -12.46
C GLY A 73 5.36 -11.38 -13.14
N LYS A 74 6.39 -11.15 -13.97
CA LYS A 74 6.53 -9.94 -14.82
C LYS A 74 5.43 -9.80 -15.88
N GLY A 75 4.62 -10.83 -16.11
CA GLY A 75 3.44 -10.79 -16.98
C GLY A 75 2.24 -10.03 -16.38
N GLN A 76 2.25 -9.77 -15.07
CA GLN A 76 1.19 -9.02 -14.38
C GLN A 76 1.05 -7.60 -14.94
N ALA A 77 -0.19 -7.10 -14.98
CA ALA A 77 -0.48 -5.75 -15.47
C ALA A 77 0.27 -4.66 -14.68
N ILE A 78 0.35 -4.79 -13.35
CA ILE A 78 1.12 -3.88 -12.50
C ILE A 78 2.61 -3.88 -12.84
N ALA A 79 3.19 -5.06 -13.12
CA ALA A 79 4.59 -5.18 -13.48
C ALA A 79 4.88 -4.51 -14.83
N LYS A 80 4.01 -4.74 -15.82
CA LYS A 80 4.08 -4.08 -17.13
C LYS A 80 3.92 -2.55 -17.01
N ALA A 81 2.98 -2.09 -16.18
CA ALA A 81 2.74 -0.67 -15.94
C ALA A 81 3.97 0.00 -15.33
N ALA A 82 4.54 -0.61 -14.30
CA ALA A 82 5.79 -0.17 -13.66
C ALA A 82 7.02 -0.28 -14.58
N GLY A 83 6.93 -0.96 -15.73
CA GLY A 83 8.03 -1.05 -16.69
C GLY A 83 9.06 -2.14 -16.38
N LEU A 84 8.65 -3.19 -15.66
CA LEU A 84 9.43 -4.43 -15.50
C LEU A 84 9.48 -5.23 -16.81
N ASN A 85 10.11 -4.68 -17.85
CA ASN A 85 10.28 -5.30 -19.15
C ASN A 85 11.75 -5.26 -19.61
N LYS A 86 12.11 -6.11 -20.56
CA LYS A 86 13.42 -6.11 -21.25
C LYS A 86 14.67 -6.12 -20.34
N GLY A 87 14.58 -6.63 -19.11
CA GLY A 87 15.70 -6.68 -18.16
C GLY A 87 15.73 -5.54 -17.14
N ALA A 88 14.85 -4.52 -17.25
CA ALA A 88 14.77 -3.45 -16.25
C ALA A 88 14.12 -3.91 -14.93
N THR A 89 14.63 -3.37 -13.82
CA THR A 89 14.18 -3.55 -12.44
C THR A 89 14.12 -2.18 -11.76
N PRO A 90 13.07 -1.39 -12.01
CA PRO A 90 13.00 0.00 -11.55
C PRO A 90 12.91 0.08 -10.02
N SER A 91 13.45 1.17 -9.47
CA SER A 91 13.10 1.64 -8.14
C SER A 91 11.69 2.23 -8.14
N VAL A 92 10.92 1.96 -7.09
CA VAL A 92 9.51 2.33 -7.00
C VAL A 92 9.24 3.04 -5.67
N LEU A 93 8.56 4.17 -5.73
CA LEU A 93 7.89 4.77 -4.59
C LEU A 93 6.39 4.48 -4.70
N ASP A 94 5.85 3.63 -3.82
CA ASP A 94 4.40 3.46 -3.65
C ASP A 94 3.91 4.54 -2.68
N ALA A 95 3.28 5.59 -3.21
CA ALA A 95 2.86 6.72 -2.38
C ALA A 95 1.49 6.51 -1.72
N THR A 96 0.90 5.32 -1.82
CA THR A 96 -0.42 4.99 -1.26
C THR A 96 -0.42 3.53 -0.81
N ALA A 97 0.51 3.18 0.07
CA ALA A 97 0.90 1.79 0.31
C ALA A 97 -0.26 0.89 0.75
N GLY A 98 -1.16 1.40 1.61
CA GLY A 98 -2.26 0.62 2.16
C GLY A 98 -1.74 -0.64 2.86
N LEU A 99 -2.24 -1.81 2.43
CA LEU A 99 -1.78 -3.11 2.94
C LEU A 99 -0.48 -3.63 2.28
N GLY A 100 0.18 -2.83 1.45
CA GLY A 100 1.45 -3.19 0.80
C GLY A 100 1.35 -4.30 -0.25
N ARG A 101 0.15 -4.65 -0.71
CA ARG A 101 -0.07 -5.82 -1.60
C ARG A 101 0.56 -5.65 -2.98
N ASP A 102 0.40 -4.48 -3.55
CA ASP A 102 0.91 -4.17 -4.89
C ASP A 102 2.41 -3.82 -4.81
N ALA A 103 2.85 -3.09 -3.77
CA ALA A 103 4.26 -2.92 -3.40
C ALA A 103 5.00 -4.27 -3.27
N PHE A 104 4.44 -5.24 -2.55
CA PHE A 104 5.04 -6.56 -2.38
C PHE A 104 5.17 -7.32 -3.70
N VAL A 105 4.18 -7.21 -4.59
CA VAL A 105 4.28 -7.81 -5.93
C VAL A 105 5.47 -7.23 -6.67
N LEU A 106 5.62 -5.90 -6.71
CA LEU A 106 6.76 -5.26 -7.37
C LEU A 106 8.09 -5.67 -6.74
N ALA A 107 8.19 -5.69 -5.41
CA ALA A 107 9.39 -6.11 -4.69
C ALA A 107 9.77 -7.57 -4.97
N SER A 108 8.78 -8.46 -5.01
CA SER A 108 8.99 -9.88 -5.34
C SER A 108 9.51 -10.10 -6.77
N LEU A 109 9.32 -9.12 -7.66
CA LEU A 109 9.81 -9.14 -9.05
C LEU A 109 11.16 -8.43 -9.23
N GLY A 110 11.78 -7.99 -8.13
CA GLY A 110 13.12 -7.41 -8.09
C GLY A 110 13.18 -5.89 -7.94
N CYS A 111 12.03 -5.19 -7.87
CA CYS A 111 12.05 -3.75 -7.60
C CYS A 111 12.49 -3.46 -6.17
N LYS A 112 13.23 -2.36 -5.97
CA LYS A 112 13.36 -1.73 -4.65
C LYS A 112 12.16 -0.81 -4.46
N VAL A 113 11.36 -1.06 -3.43
CA VAL A 113 10.09 -0.37 -3.17
C VAL A 113 10.16 0.36 -1.83
N GLN A 114 9.99 1.68 -1.87
CA GLN A 114 9.68 2.49 -0.69
C GLN A 114 8.17 2.74 -0.66
N MET A 115 7.55 2.45 0.47
CA MET A 115 6.11 2.61 0.68
C MET A 115 5.88 3.84 1.56
N VAL A 116 4.90 4.65 1.20
CA VAL A 116 4.41 5.76 2.02
C VAL A 116 2.98 5.45 2.44
N GLU A 117 2.75 5.47 3.75
CA GLU A 117 1.42 5.34 4.33
C GLU A 117 1.19 6.50 5.30
N ARG A 118 0.02 7.12 5.22
CA ARG A 118 -0.35 8.28 6.03
C ARG A 118 -1.16 7.90 7.25
N ASN A 119 -2.01 6.89 7.12
CA ASN A 119 -2.88 6.45 8.20
C ASN A 119 -2.06 5.65 9.22
N PRO A 120 -1.95 6.11 10.48
CA PRO A 120 -1.09 5.48 11.46
C PRO A 120 -1.50 4.04 11.81
N VAL A 121 -2.80 3.71 11.76
CA VAL A 121 -3.28 2.35 12.02
C VAL A 121 -2.88 1.42 10.88
N VAL A 122 -3.03 1.88 9.63
CA VAL A 122 -2.62 1.11 8.45
C VAL A 122 -1.10 0.92 8.41
N ALA A 123 -0.36 1.98 8.74
CA ALA A 123 1.09 1.92 8.82
C ALA A 123 1.56 0.96 9.92
N ALA A 124 0.90 0.93 11.08
CA ALA A 124 1.18 -0.04 12.14
C ALA A 124 0.94 -1.49 11.69
N LEU A 125 -0.18 -1.76 11.00
CA LEU A 125 -0.47 -3.08 10.43
C LEU A 125 0.56 -3.51 9.39
N LEU A 126 0.99 -2.58 8.53
CA LEU A 126 1.99 -2.82 7.50
C LEU A 126 3.39 -3.04 8.10
N ASP A 127 3.77 -2.29 9.13
CA ASP A 127 5.04 -2.47 9.85
C ASP A 127 5.09 -3.84 10.53
N ASP A 128 4.02 -4.26 11.22
CA ASP A 128 3.92 -5.61 11.81
C ASP A 128 4.05 -6.70 10.74
N GLY A 129 3.35 -6.54 9.60
CA GLY A 129 3.44 -7.46 8.47
C GLY A 129 4.84 -7.54 7.85
N LEU A 130 5.53 -6.41 7.75
CA LEU A 130 6.92 -6.35 7.26
C LEU A 130 7.88 -7.00 8.23
N ILE A 131 7.76 -6.75 9.54
CA ILE A 131 8.61 -7.37 10.57
C ILE A 131 8.53 -8.91 10.46
N ARG A 132 7.31 -9.45 10.39
CA ARG A 132 7.11 -10.90 10.22
C ARG A 132 7.64 -11.41 8.88
N ALA A 133 7.44 -10.67 7.79
CA ALA A 133 7.93 -11.05 6.48
C ALA A 133 9.47 -11.08 6.40
N LYS A 134 10.16 -10.16 7.11
CA LYS A 134 11.62 -10.13 7.21
C LYS A 134 12.20 -11.34 7.95
N GLN A 135 11.41 -11.99 8.80
CA GLN A 135 11.79 -13.18 9.55
C GLN A 135 11.48 -14.49 8.79
N ASP A 136 10.79 -14.41 7.65
CA ASP A 136 10.46 -15.59 6.85
C ASP A 136 11.70 -16.18 6.17
N ALA A 137 11.82 -17.52 6.18
CA ALA A 137 12.99 -18.20 5.64
C ALA A 137 13.10 -18.14 4.10
N GLU A 138 11.99 -17.99 3.37
CA GLU A 138 11.97 -17.93 1.90
C GLU A 138 12.13 -16.50 1.40
N ILE A 139 11.56 -15.51 2.12
CA ILE A 139 11.48 -14.13 1.63
C ILE A 139 12.18 -13.07 2.46
N GLY A 140 12.63 -13.40 3.67
CA GLY A 140 13.09 -12.43 4.65
C GLY A 140 14.27 -11.59 4.20
N GLU A 141 15.26 -12.23 3.55
CA GLU A 141 16.44 -11.57 3.01
C GLU A 141 16.07 -10.47 2.02
N TRP A 142 15.36 -10.83 0.95
CA TRP A 142 15.05 -9.86 -0.09
C TRP A 142 13.98 -8.85 0.33
N VAL A 143 13.06 -9.20 1.24
CA VAL A 143 12.12 -8.21 1.81
C VAL A 143 12.89 -7.15 2.59
N SER A 144 13.92 -7.54 3.34
CA SER A 144 14.76 -6.61 4.11
C SER A 144 15.53 -5.64 3.20
N GLU A 145 16.00 -6.10 2.05
CA GLU A 145 16.74 -5.29 1.09
C GLU A 145 15.85 -4.38 0.24
N ARG A 146 14.67 -4.87 -0.13
CA ARG A 146 13.85 -4.28 -1.18
C ARG A 146 12.64 -3.52 -0.67
N MET A 147 12.21 -3.69 0.58
CA MET A 147 11.00 -3.04 1.08
C MET A 147 11.26 -2.17 2.31
N SER A 148 10.81 -0.93 2.22
CA SER A 148 10.87 0.04 3.32
C SER A 148 9.54 0.76 3.46
N LEU A 149 9.20 1.16 4.69
CA LEU A 149 7.99 1.91 5.03
C LEU A 149 8.39 3.28 5.59
N LEU A 150 7.78 4.33 5.04
CA LEU A 150 7.85 5.69 5.53
C LEU A 150 6.45 6.10 6.02
N HIS A 151 6.36 6.47 7.30
CA HIS A 151 5.13 7.05 7.86
C HIS A 151 5.10 8.54 7.56
N ALA A 152 4.28 8.95 6.59
CA ALA A 152 4.12 10.35 6.22
C ALA A 152 2.84 10.52 5.41
N SER A 153 2.29 11.74 5.40
CA SER A 153 1.35 12.12 4.34
C SER A 153 2.08 12.03 3.00
N SER A 154 1.43 11.45 1.98
CA SER A 154 2.03 11.33 0.65
C SER A 154 2.31 12.70 0.03
N HIS A 155 1.47 13.72 0.27
CA HIS A 155 1.74 15.09 -0.16
C HIS A 155 3.02 15.64 0.46
N ASP A 156 3.17 15.46 1.78
CA ASP A 156 4.37 15.88 2.51
C ASP A 156 5.60 15.08 2.08
N ALA A 157 5.47 13.75 1.94
CA ALA A 157 6.57 12.88 1.56
C ALA A 157 7.08 13.20 0.16
N LEU A 158 6.19 13.31 -0.83
CA LEU A 158 6.58 13.61 -2.21
C LEU A 158 7.31 14.96 -2.29
N GLN A 159 6.89 15.98 -1.53
CA GLN A 159 7.57 17.28 -1.49
C GLN A 159 8.89 17.26 -0.69
N ARG A 160 8.91 16.62 0.49
CA ARG A 160 10.09 16.58 1.36
C ARG A 160 11.22 15.73 0.78
N LEU A 161 10.89 14.63 0.10
CA LEU A 161 11.89 13.79 -0.55
C LEU A 161 12.62 14.54 -1.68
N MET A 162 11.95 15.46 -2.38
CA MET A 162 12.57 16.27 -3.44
C MET A 162 13.65 17.25 -2.94
N VAL A 163 13.59 17.67 -1.67
CA VAL A 163 14.53 18.65 -1.11
C VAL A 163 15.68 17.99 -0.32
N GLN A 164 15.66 16.67 -0.16
CA GLN A 164 16.73 15.93 0.48
C GLN A 164 17.87 15.71 -0.50
N SER A 165 19.07 16.22 -0.18
CA SER A 165 20.25 16.15 -1.05
C SER A 165 20.73 14.73 -1.35
N ASP A 166 20.49 13.78 -0.44
CA ASP A 166 20.88 12.37 -0.60
C ASP A 166 19.74 11.50 -1.14
N PHE A 167 18.58 12.08 -1.45
CA PHE A 167 17.45 11.33 -1.97
C PHE A 167 17.64 11.00 -3.44
N VAL A 168 17.70 9.70 -3.74
CA VAL A 168 17.72 9.19 -5.11
C VAL A 168 16.27 9.11 -5.60
N GLN A 169 15.96 9.90 -6.63
CA GLN A 169 14.64 9.89 -7.25
C GLN A 169 14.27 8.48 -7.76
N PRO A 170 13.03 8.01 -7.50
CA PRO A 170 12.58 6.72 -7.97
C PRO A 170 12.36 6.74 -9.49
N ASP A 171 12.57 5.61 -10.14
CA ASP A 171 12.20 5.45 -11.55
C ASP A 171 10.68 5.56 -11.73
N VAL A 172 9.93 5.00 -10.78
CA VAL A 172 8.48 4.91 -10.81
C VAL A 172 7.87 5.46 -9.53
N VAL A 173 6.86 6.32 -9.67
CA VAL A 173 5.91 6.58 -8.58
C VAL A 173 4.61 5.83 -8.87
N TYR A 174 4.14 5.03 -7.91
CA TYR A 174 2.90 4.27 -7.98
C TYR A 174 1.84 4.90 -7.06
N LEU A 175 0.63 5.05 -7.59
CA LEU A 175 -0.53 5.63 -6.91
C LEU A 175 -1.75 4.70 -7.05
N ASP A 176 -2.39 4.36 -5.95
CA ASP A 176 -3.67 3.65 -5.84
C ASP A 176 -4.49 4.27 -4.70
N PRO A 177 -4.82 5.59 -4.77
CA PRO A 177 -5.63 6.23 -3.74
C PRO A 177 -7.02 5.59 -3.69
N MET A 178 -7.60 5.54 -2.50
CA MET A 178 -8.92 4.98 -2.26
C MET A 178 -9.98 5.79 -3.02
N TYR A 179 -10.41 5.29 -4.18
CA TYR A 179 -11.43 5.95 -4.99
C TYR A 179 -12.83 5.77 -4.35
N PRO A 180 -13.63 6.85 -4.21
CA PRO A 180 -14.97 6.76 -3.67
C PRO A 180 -15.83 5.82 -4.51
N HIS A 181 -16.50 4.87 -3.85
CA HIS A 181 -17.51 4.08 -4.54
C HIS A 181 -18.70 4.97 -4.89
N PRO A 182 -19.20 4.95 -6.15
CA PRO A 182 -20.34 5.76 -6.53
C PRO A 182 -21.55 5.38 -5.67
N GLU A 183 -22.24 6.38 -5.09
CA GLU A 183 -23.45 6.16 -4.28
C GLU A 183 -24.53 5.38 -5.03
N ASN A 184 -24.54 5.48 -6.36
CA ASN A 184 -25.54 4.90 -7.26
C ASN A 184 -25.26 3.47 -7.71
N LYS A 185 -24.11 2.86 -7.36
CA LYS A 185 -23.91 1.42 -7.55
C LYS A 185 -24.39 0.70 -6.30
N LYS A 186 -25.35 -0.23 -6.45
CA LYS A 186 -25.75 -1.17 -5.38
C LYS A 186 -24.48 -1.62 -4.66
N LYS A 187 -24.43 -1.43 -3.33
CA LYS A 187 -23.37 -1.95 -2.44
C LYS A 187 -23.23 -3.44 -2.73
N SER A 188 -22.40 -3.80 -3.71
CA SER A 188 -22.29 -5.21 -4.07
C SER A 188 -21.68 -5.87 -2.85
N ALA A 189 -22.32 -6.91 -2.33
CA ALA A 189 -21.80 -7.75 -1.25
C ALA A 189 -20.40 -8.34 -1.56
N LEU A 190 -19.90 -8.12 -2.78
CA LEU A 190 -18.64 -8.56 -3.35
C LEU A 190 -17.48 -7.55 -3.23
N VAL A 191 -17.65 -6.44 -2.50
CA VAL A 191 -16.47 -5.74 -1.98
C VAL A 191 -15.86 -6.68 -0.94
N LYS A 192 -14.66 -7.22 -1.21
CA LYS A 192 -13.95 -8.14 -0.32
C LYS A 192 -14.00 -7.57 1.11
N LYS A 193 -14.35 -8.38 2.10
CA LYS A 193 -14.57 -7.98 3.50
C LYS A 193 -13.56 -6.95 4.00
N GLU A 194 -12.29 -7.16 3.65
CA GLU A 194 -11.16 -6.28 3.97
C GLU A 194 -11.35 -4.83 3.48
N MET A 195 -11.74 -4.65 2.22
CA MET A 195 -11.95 -3.33 1.63
C MET A 195 -13.08 -2.57 2.31
N ARG A 196 -14.10 -3.27 2.82
CA ARG A 196 -15.20 -2.64 3.56
C ARG A 196 -14.73 -2.05 4.89
N VAL A 197 -13.97 -2.83 5.66
CA VAL A 197 -13.40 -2.36 6.95
C VAL A 197 -12.43 -1.22 6.70
N PHE A 198 -11.56 -1.34 5.69
CA PHE A 198 -10.61 -0.30 5.31
C PHE A 198 -11.27 1.02 4.90
N GLN A 199 -12.30 0.95 4.06
CA GLN A 199 -13.04 2.16 3.65
C GLN A 199 -13.71 2.83 4.84
N SER A 200 -14.25 2.06 5.79
CA SER A 200 -14.83 2.63 7.01
C SER A 200 -13.79 3.22 7.97
N LEU A 201 -12.53 2.75 7.92
CA LEU A 201 -11.44 3.26 8.77
C LEU A 201 -10.76 4.50 8.17
N VAL A 202 -10.43 4.43 6.87
CA VAL A 202 -9.59 5.43 6.18
C VAL A 202 -10.43 6.52 5.52
N GLY A 203 -11.67 6.21 5.13
CA GLY A 203 -12.49 7.10 4.32
C GLY A 203 -12.09 7.13 2.85
N ALA A 204 -12.61 8.11 2.11
CA ALA A 204 -12.21 8.38 0.73
C ALA A 204 -11.08 9.40 0.68
N ASP A 205 -10.15 9.24 -0.26
CA ASP A 205 -9.04 10.17 -0.47
C ASP A 205 -9.52 11.36 -1.32
N ASN A 206 -10.22 12.31 -0.69
CA ASN A 206 -10.75 13.49 -1.37
C ASN A 206 -9.67 14.42 -1.94
N ASP A 207 -8.42 14.25 -1.50
CA ASP A 207 -7.23 14.98 -1.90
C ASP A 207 -6.37 14.20 -2.92
N ALA A 208 -6.83 13.06 -3.41
CA ALA A 208 -6.10 12.18 -4.31
C ALA A 208 -5.62 12.87 -5.60
N ASP A 209 -6.43 13.78 -6.17
CA ASP A 209 -6.06 14.50 -7.40
C ASP A 209 -4.78 15.32 -7.23
N ARG A 210 -4.50 15.80 -6.01
CA ARG A 210 -3.29 16.57 -5.69
C ARG A 210 -2.02 15.71 -5.62
N LEU A 211 -2.12 14.38 -5.74
CA LEU A 211 -0.97 13.47 -5.74
C LEU A 211 -0.27 13.41 -7.11
N LEU A 212 -0.98 13.69 -8.19
CA LEU A 212 -0.45 13.43 -9.53
C LEU A 212 0.72 14.35 -9.89
N GLU A 213 0.56 15.66 -9.71
CA GLU A 213 1.58 16.66 -10.02
C GLU A 213 2.91 16.40 -9.29
N PRO A 214 2.96 16.26 -7.95
CA PRO A 214 4.21 15.96 -7.27
C PRO A 214 4.78 14.57 -7.63
N ALA A 215 3.93 13.58 -7.95
CA ALA A 215 4.39 12.29 -8.43
C ALA A 215 5.10 12.40 -9.80
N LEU A 216 4.59 13.23 -10.71
CA LEU A 216 5.19 13.49 -12.02
C LEU A 216 6.54 14.21 -11.90
N GLN A 217 6.69 15.09 -10.92
CA GLN A 217 7.95 15.79 -10.65
C GLN A 217 9.00 14.88 -9.99
N LEU A 218 8.56 13.90 -9.19
CA LEU A 218 9.45 13.02 -8.45
C LEU A 218 9.95 11.82 -9.26
N ALA A 219 9.11 11.24 -10.12
CA ALA A 219 9.47 10.07 -10.91
C ALA A 219 10.45 10.42 -12.04
N THR A 220 11.50 9.62 -12.24
CA THR A 220 12.42 9.87 -13.35
C THR A 220 11.95 9.26 -14.67
N LYS A 221 11.14 8.18 -14.63
CA LYS A 221 10.70 7.42 -15.82
C LYS A 221 9.20 7.45 -16.03
N ARG A 222 8.38 7.19 -15.01
CA ARG A 222 6.92 7.17 -15.15
C ARG A 222 6.16 7.27 -13.83
N VAL A 223 4.92 7.74 -13.93
CA VAL A 223 3.92 7.60 -12.87
C VAL A 223 2.89 6.55 -13.29
N VAL A 224 2.53 5.66 -12.38
CA VAL A 224 1.51 4.64 -12.58
C VAL A 224 0.37 4.88 -11.61
N VAL A 225 -0.84 5.03 -12.12
CA VAL A 225 -2.05 5.23 -11.31
C VAL A 225 -3.01 4.08 -11.55
N LYS A 226 -3.33 3.31 -10.50
CA LYS A 226 -4.36 2.29 -10.56
C LYS A 226 -5.73 2.92 -10.38
N ARG A 227 -6.67 2.55 -11.26
CA ARG A 227 -8.04 3.10 -11.29
C ARG A 227 -9.05 2.00 -11.57
N PRO A 228 -10.24 2.02 -10.93
CA PRO A 228 -11.38 1.25 -11.42
C PRO A 228 -11.70 1.61 -12.87
N ASP A 229 -12.17 0.65 -13.67
CA ASP A 229 -12.39 0.85 -15.11
C ASP A 229 -13.28 2.06 -15.44
N TYR A 230 -14.27 2.32 -14.58
CA TYR A 230 -15.24 3.41 -14.73
C TYR A 230 -14.79 4.75 -14.13
N ALA A 231 -13.70 4.79 -13.37
CA ALA A 231 -13.26 6.01 -12.72
C ALA A 231 -12.58 6.95 -13.75
N PRO A 232 -12.78 8.27 -13.67
CA PRO A 232 -12.05 9.22 -14.52
C PRO A 232 -10.54 9.13 -14.27
N TRP A 233 -9.74 9.77 -15.11
CA TRP A 233 -8.30 9.90 -14.84
C TRP A 233 -8.06 10.74 -13.59
N LEU A 234 -6.98 10.44 -12.86
CA LEU A 234 -6.58 11.21 -11.69
C LEU A 234 -6.29 12.66 -12.11
N ASN A 235 -6.80 13.63 -11.36
CA ASN A 235 -6.69 15.05 -11.68
C ASN A 235 -7.18 15.43 -13.10
N GLN A 236 -8.07 14.62 -13.68
CA GLN A 236 -8.59 14.76 -15.05
C GLN A 236 -7.49 14.79 -16.14
N GLN A 237 -6.27 14.35 -15.84
CA GLN A 237 -5.16 14.39 -16.77
C GLN A 237 -5.08 13.09 -17.56
N LYS A 238 -5.02 13.17 -18.89
CA LYS A 238 -4.95 11.97 -19.74
C LYS A 238 -3.59 11.28 -19.60
N PRO A 239 -3.53 9.97 -19.31
CA PRO A 239 -2.26 9.23 -19.29
C PRO A 239 -1.73 9.02 -20.71
N SER A 240 -0.42 8.80 -20.83
CA SER A 240 0.24 8.46 -22.11
C SER A 240 -0.29 7.15 -22.68
N MET A 241 -0.58 6.18 -21.80
CA MET A 241 -1.21 4.91 -22.14
C MET A 241 -1.95 4.34 -20.93
N ALA A 242 -2.78 3.33 -21.15
CA ALA A 242 -3.41 2.57 -20.08
C ALA A 242 -3.21 1.06 -20.31
N ILE A 243 -3.04 0.31 -19.22
CA ILE A 243 -3.03 -1.16 -19.23
C ILE A 243 -4.31 -1.64 -18.55
N GLU A 244 -5.24 -2.15 -19.36
CA GLU A 244 -6.54 -2.62 -18.90
C GLU A 244 -6.47 -4.04 -18.32
N THR A 245 -7.31 -4.29 -17.32
CA THR A 245 -7.58 -5.62 -16.77
C THR A 245 -9.09 -5.83 -16.67
N LYS A 246 -9.54 -6.97 -16.11
CA LYS A 246 -10.97 -7.29 -15.99
C LYS A 246 -11.77 -6.36 -15.07
N LYS A 247 -11.12 -5.68 -14.10
CA LYS A 247 -11.82 -4.91 -13.05
C LYS A 247 -11.21 -3.53 -12.76
N ASN A 248 -10.02 -3.28 -13.29
CA ASN A 248 -9.28 -2.05 -13.11
C ASN A 248 -8.35 -1.83 -14.31
N ARG A 249 -7.79 -0.63 -14.38
CA ARG A 249 -6.73 -0.28 -15.31
C ARG A 249 -5.58 0.40 -14.56
N PHE A 250 -4.43 0.41 -15.21
CA PHE A 250 -3.27 1.19 -14.79
C PHE A 250 -3.05 2.30 -15.81
N ASP A 251 -3.36 3.53 -15.42
CA ASP A 251 -3.06 4.75 -16.17
C ASP A 251 -1.54 5.03 -16.04
N VAL A 252 -0.82 5.14 -17.15
CA VAL A 252 0.64 5.29 -17.18
C VAL A 252 1.02 6.62 -17.83
N TYR A 253 1.68 7.47 -17.07
CA TYR A 253 2.25 8.74 -17.51
C TYR A 253 3.75 8.52 -17.75
N VAL A 254 4.14 8.46 -19.02
CA VAL A 254 5.52 8.19 -19.42
C VAL A 254 6.29 9.51 -19.49
N LEU A 255 7.38 9.59 -18.74
CA LEU A 255 8.28 10.75 -18.69
C LEU A 255 9.53 10.50 -19.53
N ASN A 256 10.14 9.32 -19.36
CA ASN A 256 11.36 8.89 -20.06
C ASN A 256 11.35 7.37 -20.33
N SER A 257 12.25 6.91 -21.19
CA SER A 257 12.48 5.48 -21.43
C SER A 257 13.12 4.80 -20.22
N MET A 258 12.69 3.55 -19.95
CA MET A 258 13.35 2.68 -18.97
C MET A 258 14.76 2.34 -19.44
N VAL A 259 15.73 2.44 -18.55
CA VAL A 259 17.11 2.05 -18.83
C VAL A 259 17.29 0.60 -18.39
N THR A 260 17.88 -0.22 -19.25
CA THR A 260 18.25 -1.59 -18.92
C THR A 260 19.40 -1.59 -17.93
N GLN A 261 19.32 -2.37 -16.86
CA GLN A 261 20.51 -2.68 -16.07
C GLN A 261 21.37 -3.62 -16.93
N SER A 262 22.59 -3.17 -17.23
CA SER A 262 23.60 -3.89 -18.01
C SER A 262 24.21 -5.04 -17.21
#